data_AF-A0A6N9VBB9-F1
#
_entry.id   AF-A0A6N9VBB9-F1
#
_cell.length_a   1.000
_cell.length_b   1.000
_cell.length_c   1.000
_cell.angle_alpha   90.00
_cell.angle_beta   90.00
_cell.angle_gamma   90.00
#
_symmetry.space_group_name_H-M   'P 1'
#
loop_
_entity.id
_entity.type
_entity.pdbx_description
1 polymer ?
#
loop_
_entity_poly.entity_id
_entity_poly.type
_entity_poly.pdbx_seq_one_letter_code
_entity_poly.pdbx_strand_id
1 'polypeptide(L)'
;LDLLQQWQAADRLSHSRLVLVTTGAVAAHDTETVRDLAAGAAWGLVRSAQSENPDRFVLLDLDGADAADTLRSLLPDLPGLLGGGDAQFAVREGTALVGRLERLTTAPGLLAPAGTPWRLDTTGKGSLDNLILA
;
A
#
# COMPACT_ATOMS: atom_id res chain seq x y z
N LEU A 1 9.31 -13.19 1.97
CA LEU A 1 9.83 -13.46 0.60
C LEU A 1 9.60 -14.92 0.22
N ASP A 2 10.03 -15.87 1.06
CA ASP A 2 9.95 -17.31 0.80
C ASP A 2 8.56 -17.80 0.40
N LEU A 3 7.50 -17.31 1.06
CA LEU A 3 6.12 -17.65 0.71
C LEU A 3 5.80 -17.33 -0.76
N LEU A 4 6.21 -16.15 -1.24
CA LEU A 4 5.97 -15.73 -2.63
C LEU A 4 6.75 -16.61 -3.60
N GLN A 5 8.00 -16.94 -3.27
CA GLN A 5 8.86 -17.79 -4.10
C GLN A 5 8.31 -19.23 -4.17
N GLN A 6 7.91 -19.80 -3.03
CA GLN A 6 7.31 -21.13 -2.95
C GLN A 6 5.98 -21.20 -3.71
N TRP A 7 5.15 -20.15 -3.59
CA TRP A 7 3.90 -20.05 -4.36
C TRP A 7 4.15 -20.01 -5.87
N GLN A 8 5.17 -19.27 -6.30
CA GLN A 8 5.56 -19.20 -7.71
C GLN A 8 6.08 -20.52 -8.24
N ALA A 9 6.89 -21.24 -7.47
CA ALA A 9 7.46 -22.53 -7.85
C ALA A 9 6.44 -23.68 -7.85
N ALA A 10 5.24 -23.49 -7.28
CA ALA A 10 4.23 -24.52 -7.17
C ALA A 10 3.32 -24.57 -8.41
N ASP A 11 3.67 -25.39 -9.40
CA ASP A 11 2.90 -25.57 -10.64
C ASP A 11 1.42 -25.89 -10.40
N ARG A 12 1.11 -26.67 -9.36
CA ARG A 12 -0.27 -27.03 -8.98
C ARG A 12 -1.15 -25.83 -8.60
N LEU A 13 -0.53 -24.69 -8.29
CA LEU A 13 -1.18 -23.44 -7.89
C LEU A 13 -1.12 -22.40 -9.02
N SER A 14 -0.71 -22.78 -10.24
CA SER A 14 -0.57 -21.86 -11.39
C SER A 14 -1.85 -21.09 -11.70
N HIS A 15 -3.01 -21.74 -11.55
CA HIS A 15 -4.35 -21.15 -11.75
C HIS A 15 -4.98 -20.59 -10.47
N SER A 16 -4.21 -20.46 -9.39
CA SER A 16 -4.67 -19.93 -8.11
C SER A 16 -4.02 -18.59 -7.81
N ARG A 17 -4.75 -17.74 -7.06
CA ARG A 17 -4.26 -16.46 -6.54
C ARG A 17 -3.94 -16.60 -5.05
N LEU A 18 -2.79 -16.09 -4.62
CA LEU A 18 -2.49 -15.96 -3.20
C LEU A 18 -2.98 -14.61 -2.69
N VAL A 19 -3.89 -14.62 -1.73
CA VAL A 19 -4.40 -13.41 -1.06
C VAL A 19 -3.61 -13.20 0.23
N LEU A 20 -2.89 -12.09 0.31
CA LEU A 20 -2.15 -11.68 1.50
C LEU A 20 -3.00 -10.68 2.27
N VAL A 21 -3.47 -11.12 3.43
CA VAL A 21 -4.33 -10.32 4.31
C VAL A 21 -3.46 -9.63 5.36
N THR A 22 -3.64 -8.32 5.49
CA THR A 22 -2.94 -7.48 6.48
C THR A 22 -3.94 -6.67 7.29
N THR A 23 -3.45 -6.01 8.35
CA THR A 23 -4.25 -5.10 9.16
C THR A 23 -3.44 -3.85 9.46
N GLY A 24 -3.90 -2.69 9.00
CA GLY A 24 -3.22 -1.42 9.24
C GLY A 24 -1.89 -1.25 8.48
N ALA A 25 -1.69 -1.99 7.39
CA ALA A 25 -0.53 -1.87 6.51
C ALA A 25 -0.58 -0.63 5.61
N VAL A 26 -1.78 -0.07 5.43
CA VAL A 26 -2.04 1.12 4.62
C VAL A 26 -3.01 2.05 5.33
N ALA A 27 -2.91 3.36 5.03
CA ALA A 27 -3.90 4.34 5.39
C ALA A 27 -4.85 4.54 4.20
N ALA A 28 -6.13 4.20 4.37
CA ALA A 28 -7.13 4.32 3.31
C ALA A 28 -7.87 5.67 3.32
N HIS A 29 -7.74 6.43 4.41
CA HIS A 29 -8.35 7.74 4.62
C HIS A 29 -7.32 8.73 5.16
N ASP A 30 -7.55 10.02 4.93
CA ASP A 30 -6.65 11.11 5.37
C ASP A 30 -6.46 11.18 6.89
N THR A 31 -7.43 10.66 7.65
CA THR A 31 -7.40 10.59 9.12
C THR A 31 -6.75 9.31 9.64
N GLU A 32 -6.46 8.35 8.76
CA GLU A 32 -5.81 7.09 9.13
C GLU A 32 -4.28 7.24 9.06
N THR A 33 -3.60 6.53 9.95
CA THR A 33 -2.15 6.35 9.90
C THR A 33 -1.82 4.88 9.69
N VAL A 34 -0.71 4.61 9.02
CA VAL A 34 -0.19 3.24 8.90
C VAL A 34 0.20 2.75 10.29
N ARG A 35 -0.45 1.67 10.75
CA ARG A 35 -0.27 1.07 12.09
C ARG A 35 0.74 -0.08 12.09
N ASP A 36 0.93 -0.73 10.95
CA ASP A 36 1.89 -1.83 10.75
C ASP A 36 2.85 -1.51 9.59
N LEU A 37 3.99 -0.93 9.92
CA LEU A 37 5.03 -0.58 8.94
C LEU A 37 5.69 -1.81 8.31
N ALA A 38 5.78 -2.93 9.03
CA ALA A 38 6.35 -4.16 8.49
C ALA A 38 5.44 -4.76 7.43
N ALA A 39 4.13 -4.77 7.68
CA ALA A 39 3.14 -5.12 6.68
C ALA A 39 3.14 -4.10 5.52
N GLY A 40 3.33 -2.80 5.79
CA GLY A 40 3.50 -1.79 4.75
C GLY A 40 4.72 -2.02 3.84
N ALA A 41 5.85 -2.48 4.40
CA ALA A 41 7.02 -2.90 3.63
C ALA A 41 6.73 -4.17 2.81
N ALA A 42 6.02 -5.14 3.40
CA ALA A 42 5.58 -6.35 2.70
C ALA A 42 4.65 -6.01 1.52
N TRP A 43 3.76 -5.02 1.67
CA TRP A 43 2.96 -4.48 0.57
C TRP A 43 3.84 -3.99 -0.58
N GLY A 44 4.93 -3.27 -0.30
CA GLY A 44 5.90 -2.85 -1.32
C GLY A 44 6.54 -4.02 -2.07
N LEU A 45 6.98 -5.05 -1.34
CA LEU A 45 7.53 -6.27 -1.93
C LEU A 45 6.51 -6.99 -2.83
N VAL A 46 5.29 -7.17 -2.34
CA VAL A 46 4.23 -7.87 -3.08
C VAL A 46 3.81 -7.08 -4.31
N ARG A 47 3.81 -5.74 -4.26
CA ARG A 47 3.58 -4.91 -5.45
C ARG A 47 4.62 -5.17 -6.56
N SER A 48 5.88 -5.38 -6.20
CA SER A 48 6.91 -5.81 -7.16
C SER A 48 6.55 -7.18 -7.76
N ALA A 49 6.22 -8.15 -6.90
CA ALA A 49 5.83 -9.49 -7.35
C ALA A 49 4.58 -9.49 -8.24
N GLN A 50 3.59 -8.62 -7.96
CA GLN A 50 2.40 -8.43 -8.81
C GLN A 50 2.76 -7.88 -10.19
N SER A 51 3.75 -6.98 -10.27
CA SER A 51 4.21 -6.40 -11.54
C SER A 51 4.95 -7.44 -12.39
N GLU A 52 5.71 -8.32 -11.74
CA GLU A 52 6.42 -9.43 -12.40
C GLU A 52 5.46 -10.58 -12.78
N ASN A 53 4.41 -10.79 -11.99
CA ASN A 53 3.48 -11.90 -12.11
C ASN A 53 2.03 -11.43 -11.98
N PRO A 54 1.44 -10.89 -13.07
CA PRO A 54 0.06 -10.43 -13.08
C PRO A 54 -0.91 -11.52 -12.65
N ASP A 55 -2.00 -11.14 -11.97
CA ASP A 55 -3.08 -12.03 -11.52
C ASP A 55 -2.66 -13.17 -10.55
N ARG A 56 -1.44 -13.15 -10.00
CA ARG A 56 -0.95 -14.22 -9.09
C ARG A 56 -1.06 -13.89 -7.61
N PHE A 57 -1.01 -12.60 -7.26
CA PHE A 57 -1.01 -12.11 -5.88
C PHE A 57 -2.03 -11.01 -5.68
N VAL A 58 -2.69 -11.01 -4.52
CA VAL A 58 -3.64 -9.99 -4.10
C VAL A 58 -3.25 -9.48 -2.72
N LEU A 59 -3.32 -8.16 -2.52
CA LEU A 59 -3.17 -7.50 -1.23
C LEU A 59 -4.55 -7.08 -0.71
N LEU A 60 -4.84 -7.40 0.55
CA LEU A 60 -6.09 -7.04 1.23
C LEU A 60 -5.78 -6.55 2.65
N ASP A 61 -5.95 -5.26 2.91
CA ASP A 61 -5.78 -4.69 4.26
C ASP A 61 -7.13 -4.49 4.94
N LEU A 62 -7.31 -5.07 6.12
CA LEU A 62 -8.56 -5.02 6.87
C LEU A 62 -8.48 -4.02 8.03
N ASP A 63 -9.65 -3.63 8.54
CA ASP A 63 -9.77 -2.89 9.79
C ASP A 63 -9.32 -3.74 10.99
N GLY A 64 -8.76 -3.08 12.01
CA GLY A 64 -8.07 -3.78 13.09
C GLY A 64 -8.93 -4.27 14.24
N ALA A 65 -10.13 -3.73 14.42
CA ALA A 65 -11.01 -4.13 15.51
C ALA A 65 -11.62 -5.52 15.26
N ASP A 66 -12.02 -5.79 14.00
CA ASP A 66 -12.83 -6.96 13.65
C ASP A 66 -12.30 -7.73 12.43
N ALA A 67 -10.99 -7.65 12.15
CA ALA A 67 -10.37 -8.20 10.93
C ALA A 67 -10.80 -9.64 10.57
N ALA A 68 -10.94 -10.52 11.55
CA ALA A 68 -11.33 -11.91 11.32
C ALA A 68 -12.80 -12.03 10.87
N ASP A 69 -13.70 -11.23 11.45
CA ASP A 69 -15.11 -11.23 11.10
C ASP A 69 -15.35 -10.47 9.79
N THR A 70 -14.63 -9.36 9.56
CA THR A 70 -14.56 -8.69 8.27
C THR A 70 -14.09 -9.65 7.17
N LEU A 71 -13.03 -10.43 7.42
CA LEU A 71 -12.58 -11.41 6.43
C LEU A 71 -13.66 -12.46 6.15
N ARG A 72 -14.31 -13.00 7.18
CA ARG A 72 -15.38 -14.01 7.03
C ARG A 72 -16.55 -13.49 6.23
N SER A 73 -16.97 -12.25 6.46
CA SER A 73 -18.09 -11.63 5.73
C SER A 73 -17.73 -11.35 4.26
N LEU A 74 -16.47 -11.05 3.97
CA LEU A 74 -15.97 -10.82 2.60
C LEU A 74 -15.75 -12.09 1.77
N LEU A 75 -15.53 -13.25 2.40
CA LEU A 75 -15.20 -14.50 1.69
C LEU A 75 -16.16 -14.85 0.53
N PRO A 76 -17.50 -14.73 0.67
CA PRO A 76 -18.43 -15.01 -0.41
C PRO A 76 -18.29 -14.06 -1.61
N ASP A 77 -17.94 -12.80 -1.35
CA ASP A 77 -17.87 -11.73 -2.36
C ASP A 77 -16.48 -11.61 -3.00
N LEU A 78 -15.46 -12.24 -2.39
CA LEU A 78 -14.07 -12.17 -2.82
C LEU A 78 -13.89 -12.51 -4.32
N PRO A 79 -14.49 -13.57 -4.90
CA PRO A 79 -14.36 -13.83 -6.33
C PRO A 79 -14.85 -12.67 -7.22
N GLY A 80 -15.95 -12.02 -6.83
CA GLY A 80 -16.48 -10.86 -7.54
C GLY A 80 -15.55 -9.65 -7.42
N LEU A 81 -15.05 -9.38 -6.22
CA LEU A 81 -14.07 -8.31 -5.96
C LEU A 81 -12.81 -8.49 -6.83
N LEU A 82 -12.29 -9.72 -6.89
CA LEU A 82 -11.09 -10.07 -7.66
C LEU A 82 -11.31 -10.07 -9.18
N GLY A 83 -12.57 -10.18 -9.63
CA GLY A 83 -12.95 -10.07 -11.03
C GLY A 83 -12.90 -8.65 -11.58
N GLY A 84 -12.78 -7.63 -10.72
CA GLY A 84 -12.75 -6.22 -11.10
C GLY A 84 -11.43 -5.74 -11.73
N GLY A 85 -10.39 -6.58 -11.77
CA GLY A 85 -9.07 -6.25 -12.35
C GLY A 85 -8.12 -5.55 -11.39
N ASP A 86 -8.58 -5.19 -10.20
CA ASP A 86 -7.73 -4.69 -9.12
C ASP A 86 -7.11 -5.83 -8.31
N ALA A 87 -5.94 -5.57 -7.74
CA ALA A 87 -5.17 -6.55 -6.96
C ALA A 87 -4.74 -6.02 -5.59
N GLN A 88 -5.17 -4.81 -5.22
CA GLN A 88 -4.78 -4.13 -3.99
C GLN A 88 -6.00 -3.43 -3.39
N PHE A 89 -6.43 -3.90 -2.23
CA PHE A 89 -7.67 -3.47 -1.58
C PHE A 89 -7.41 -3.11 -0.13
N ALA A 90 -8.11 -2.08 0.35
CA ALA A 90 -8.29 -1.82 1.78
C ALA A 90 -9.78 -1.95 2.09
N VAL A 91 -10.16 -2.68 3.13
CA VAL A 91 -11.53 -2.77 3.59
C VAL A 91 -11.66 -2.03 4.92
N ARG A 92 -12.60 -1.09 4.95
CA ARG A 92 -12.95 -0.29 6.12
C ARG A 92 -14.46 -0.32 6.26
N GLU A 93 -14.97 -0.71 7.43
CA GLU A 93 -16.42 -0.71 7.70
C GLU A 93 -17.21 -1.50 6.64
N GLY A 94 -16.64 -2.63 6.18
CA GLY A 94 -17.22 -3.48 5.13
C GLY A 94 -17.15 -2.94 3.70
N THR A 95 -16.57 -1.74 3.48
CA THR A 95 -16.42 -1.14 2.15
C THR A 95 -15.03 -1.42 1.60
N ALA A 96 -14.94 -2.02 0.41
CA ALA A 96 -13.68 -2.20 -0.31
C ALA A 96 -13.27 -0.92 -1.05
N LEU A 97 -12.05 -0.49 -0.78
CA LEU A 97 -11.41 0.70 -1.34
C LEU A 97 -10.21 0.27 -2.18
N VAL A 98 -9.97 0.99 -3.28
CA VAL A 98 -8.84 0.75 -4.18
C VAL A 98 -8.01 2.03 -4.29
N GLY A 99 -6.70 1.91 -4.09
CA GLY A 99 -5.77 3.01 -4.24
C GLY A 99 -5.68 3.47 -5.70
N ARG A 100 -5.92 4.75 -5.95
CA ARG A 100 -5.69 5.41 -7.24
C ARG A 100 -4.72 6.56 -7.05
N LEU A 101 -3.87 6.77 -8.04
CA LEU A 101 -3.04 7.96 -8.07
C LEU A 101 -3.92 9.12 -8.53
N GLU A 102 -4.05 10.12 -7.66
CA GLU A 102 -4.62 11.41 -8.02
C GLU A 102 -3.50 12.44 -8.18
N ARG A 103 -3.73 13.40 -9.05
CA ARG A 103 -2.83 14.53 -9.21
C ARG A 103 -2.94 15.46 -8.01
N LEU A 104 -1.83 15.70 -7.32
CA LEU A 104 -1.76 16.68 -6.23
C LEU A 104 -2.09 18.09 -6.74
N THR A 105 -3.11 18.73 -6.17
CA THR A 105 -3.58 20.07 -6.57
C THR A 105 -3.05 21.19 -5.66
N THR A 106 -2.70 20.89 -4.41
CA THR A 106 -2.06 21.81 -3.44
C THR A 106 -1.05 21.08 -2.56
N ALA A 107 0.11 21.69 -2.31
CA ALA A 107 1.15 21.14 -1.43
C ALA A 107 1.65 22.23 -0.48
N PRO A 108 1.59 22.08 0.85
CA PRO A 108 2.53 22.79 1.71
C PRO A 108 3.86 22.06 1.60
N GLY A 109 4.72 22.52 0.68
CA GLY A 109 6.14 22.21 0.71
C GLY A 109 6.79 22.80 1.96
N LEU A 110 8.12 22.70 2.06
CA LEU A 110 8.93 23.36 3.09
C LEU A 110 8.38 24.76 3.40
N LEU A 111 7.95 24.96 4.65
CA LEU A 111 7.39 26.24 5.07
C LEU A 111 8.52 27.27 5.11
N ALA A 112 8.47 28.19 4.16
CA ALA A 112 9.21 29.43 4.13
C ALA A 112 9.33 30.09 5.52
N PRO A 113 10.55 30.36 6.03
CA PRO A 113 10.75 31.26 7.15
C PRO A 113 9.94 32.55 6.97
N ALA A 114 9.06 32.83 7.93
CA ALA A 114 8.21 34.02 7.88
C ALA A 114 9.07 35.28 8.13
N GLY A 115 8.90 36.29 7.27
CA GLY A 115 9.48 37.62 7.51
C GLY A 115 10.96 37.79 7.15
N THR A 116 11.63 36.81 6.52
CA THR A 116 13.02 36.94 6.05
C THR A 116 13.23 36.30 4.67
N PRO A 117 14.14 36.82 3.82
CA PRO A 117 14.55 36.11 2.61
C PRO A 117 15.17 34.76 2.96
N TRP A 118 14.72 33.68 2.30
CA TRP A 118 15.25 32.31 2.47
C TRP A 118 15.42 31.60 1.11
N ARG A 119 16.27 30.56 1.06
CA ARG A 119 16.56 29.67 -0.09
C ARG A 119 16.63 28.22 0.35
N LEU A 120 15.85 27.31 -0.25
CA LEU A 120 16.16 25.87 -0.18
C LEU A 120 17.46 25.60 -0.95
N ASP A 121 18.56 25.32 -0.28
CA ASP A 121 19.88 25.13 -0.87
C ASP A 121 20.42 23.74 -0.59
N THR A 122 21.43 23.33 -1.35
CA THR A 122 22.16 22.11 -1.12
C THR A 122 23.59 22.42 -0.66
N THR A 123 23.94 22.08 0.58
CA THR A 123 25.31 22.19 1.11
C THR A 123 26.31 21.21 0.46
N GLY A 124 25.85 20.32 -0.43
CA GLY A 124 26.66 19.34 -1.16
C GLY A 124 25.85 18.41 -2.09
N LYS A 125 26.47 17.77 -3.09
CA LYS A 125 25.77 16.79 -3.95
C LYS A 125 25.77 15.38 -3.31
N GLY A 126 24.76 14.56 -3.64
CA GLY A 126 24.70 13.12 -3.29
C GLY A 126 23.84 12.76 -2.08
N SER A 127 23.22 13.75 -1.43
CA SER A 127 22.24 13.54 -0.36
C SER A 127 21.07 14.52 -0.46
N LEU A 128 19.87 14.04 -0.07
CA LEU A 128 18.68 14.86 0.20
C LEU A 128 18.86 15.71 1.48
N ASP A 129 19.91 15.51 2.29
CA ASP A 129 20.18 16.24 3.54
C ASP A 129 20.83 17.58 3.35
N ASN A 130 21.35 17.78 2.15
CA ASN A 130 22.05 19.00 1.88
C ASN A 130 21.05 20.15 1.72
N LEU A 131 19.75 19.84 1.60
CA LEU A 131 18.60 20.72 1.70
C LEU A 131 18.62 21.57 2.99
N ILE A 132 19.01 22.84 2.89
CA ILE A 132 18.90 23.85 3.95
C ILE A 132 17.94 24.95 3.53
N LEU A 133 17.31 25.65 4.47
CA LEU A 133 16.62 26.92 4.19
C LEU A 133 17.59 28.05 4.59
N ALA A 134 18.38 28.53 3.63
CA ALA A 134 19.46 29.52 3.75
C ALA A 134 18.99 30.97 3.67
#